data_AF-A0A158BYQ7-F1
#
_entry.id   AF-A0A158BYQ7-F1
#
_cell.length_a   1.000
_cell.length_b   1.000
_cell.length_c   1.000
_cell.angle_alpha   90.00
_cell.angle_beta   90.00
_cell.angle_gamma   90.00
#
_symmetry.space_group_name_H-M   'P 1'
#
loop_
_entity.id
_entity.type
_entity.pdbx_description
1 polymer ?
#
loop_
_entity_poly.entity_id
_entity_poly.type
_entity_poly.pdbx_seq_one_letter_code
_entity_poly.pdbx_strand_id
1 'polypeptide(L)'
;MKPRAVLAAATVAALSMAAASQTQAYDATRARQDWVLNCMGCHTADGSGIPGKVPALRNSLGHFVSLPEGRQFVMRVPGAANSALNDAELANVLNWLLATMNEQSRPASFKPYTAEEIAAHRRPALTDVARTRMKLVKELQENGVNAVPEHY
;
A
#
# COMPACT_ATOMS: atom_id res chain seq x y z
N MET A 1 42.76 -62.02 8.82
CA MET A 1 41.59 -62.35 7.99
C MET A 1 40.46 -61.38 8.35
N LYS A 2 39.86 -60.72 7.34
CA LYS A 2 38.76 -59.73 7.43
C LYS A 2 37.43 -60.39 7.91
N PRO A 3 36.27 -59.70 7.96
CA PRO A 3 35.84 -58.54 8.77
C PRO A 3 34.40 -58.77 9.34
N ARG A 4 33.83 -57.86 10.16
CA ARG A 4 32.36 -57.57 10.20
C ARG A 4 32.17 -56.11 10.65
N ALA A 5 32.07 -55.17 9.71
CA ALA A 5 30.84 -54.67 9.09
C ALA A 5 30.05 -53.70 10.00
N VAL A 6 30.26 -52.42 9.72
CA VAL A 6 29.56 -51.25 10.29
C VAL A 6 28.23 -51.10 9.58
N LEU A 7 27.11 -51.08 10.31
CA LEU A 7 25.86 -50.49 9.80
C LEU A 7 25.75 -49.07 10.37
N ALA A 8 26.02 -48.08 9.53
CA ALA A 8 25.64 -46.69 9.79
C ALA A 8 24.27 -46.47 9.13
N ALA A 9 23.23 -46.30 9.94
CA ALA A 9 21.93 -45.84 9.46
C ALA A 9 22.01 -44.33 9.23
N ALA A 10 22.09 -43.91 7.97
CA ALA A 10 21.98 -42.50 7.59
C ALA A 10 20.50 -42.12 7.51
N THR A 11 20.01 -41.38 8.50
CA THR A 11 18.70 -40.74 8.45
C THR A 11 18.78 -39.50 7.56
N VAL A 12 18.10 -39.56 6.41
CA VAL A 12 17.92 -38.41 5.52
C VAL A 12 16.89 -37.45 6.16
N ALA A 13 17.36 -36.34 6.72
CA ALA A 13 16.49 -35.26 7.17
C ALA A 13 16.01 -34.46 5.95
N ALA A 14 14.77 -34.67 5.53
CA ALA A 14 14.11 -33.84 4.53
C ALA A 14 13.73 -32.48 5.15
N LEU A 15 14.45 -31.42 4.80
CA LEU A 15 14.03 -30.05 5.12
C LEU A 15 12.78 -29.71 4.31
N SER A 16 11.63 -29.64 4.99
CA SER A 16 10.38 -29.16 4.42
C SER A 16 10.44 -27.63 4.29
N MET A 17 10.56 -27.12 3.08
CA MET A 17 10.39 -25.70 2.78
C MET A 17 8.90 -25.37 2.86
N ALA A 18 8.42 -24.91 4.01
CA ALA A 18 7.07 -24.37 4.13
C ALA A 18 7.02 -23.01 3.42
N ALA A 19 6.44 -22.96 2.22
CA ALA A 19 6.09 -21.71 1.58
C ALA A 19 5.04 -21.00 2.45
N ALA A 20 5.43 -19.92 3.11
CA ALA A 20 4.50 -19.08 3.83
C ALA A 20 3.55 -18.41 2.83
N SER A 21 2.32 -18.91 2.73
CA SER A 21 1.23 -18.23 2.05
C SER A 21 1.00 -16.89 2.75
N GLN A 22 1.42 -15.79 2.14
CA GLN A 22 1.04 -14.47 2.61
C GLN A 22 -0.48 -14.34 2.40
N THR A 23 -1.24 -14.33 3.49
CA THR A 23 -2.66 -13.95 3.43
C THR A 23 -2.74 -12.57 2.79
N GLN A 24 -3.40 -12.48 1.64
CA GLN A 24 -3.61 -11.21 0.97
C GLN A 24 -4.37 -10.28 1.94
N ALA A 25 -3.80 -9.11 2.24
CA ALA A 25 -4.36 -8.18 3.22
C ALA A 25 -5.61 -7.41 2.72
N TYR A 26 -6.26 -7.90 1.65
CA TYR A 26 -7.43 -7.31 1.03
C TYR A 26 -8.22 -8.36 0.23
N ASP A 27 -9.53 -8.14 0.08
CA ASP A 27 -10.38 -8.79 -0.92
C ASP A 27 -10.26 -8.05 -2.26
N ALA A 28 -9.63 -8.69 -3.24
CA ALA A 28 -9.35 -8.10 -4.54
C ALA A 28 -10.61 -7.77 -5.34
N THR A 29 -11.67 -8.58 -5.22
CA THR A 29 -12.91 -8.39 -5.97
C THR A 29 -13.65 -7.17 -5.45
N ARG A 30 -13.78 -7.08 -4.12
CA ARG A 30 -14.41 -5.92 -3.48
C ARG A 30 -13.60 -4.66 -3.68
N ALA A 31 -12.29 -4.71 -3.46
CA ALA A 31 -11.43 -3.55 -3.66
C ALA A 31 -11.49 -3.00 -5.09
N ARG A 32 -11.55 -3.89 -6.10
CA ARG A 32 -11.71 -3.46 -7.50
C ARG A 32 -13.07 -2.82 -7.75
N GLN A 33 -14.15 -3.33 -7.17
CA GLN A 33 -15.47 -2.69 -7.25
C GLN A 33 -15.44 -1.31 -6.61
N ASP A 34 -14.88 -1.20 -5.41
CA ASP A 34 -14.77 0.05 -4.67
C ASP A 34 -13.92 1.08 -5.43
N TRP A 35 -12.81 0.65 -6.05
CA TRP A 35 -11.99 1.46 -6.94
C TRP A 35 -12.80 2.04 -8.09
N VAL A 36 -13.50 1.17 -8.84
CA VAL A 36 -14.31 1.57 -10.01
C VAL A 36 -15.39 2.58 -9.61
N LEU A 37 -16.08 2.34 -8.49
CA LEU A 37 -17.23 3.13 -8.08
C LEU A 37 -16.86 4.44 -7.37
N ASN A 38 -15.72 4.50 -6.67
CA ASN A 38 -15.42 5.61 -5.77
C ASN A 38 -14.16 6.41 -6.14
N CYS A 39 -13.27 5.90 -6.99
CA CYS A 39 -11.95 6.50 -7.18
C CYS A 39 -11.54 6.63 -8.65
N MET A 40 -11.82 5.61 -9.46
CA MET A 40 -11.44 5.50 -10.87
C MET A 40 -11.92 6.68 -11.70
N GLY A 41 -13.11 7.22 -11.40
CA GLY A 41 -13.70 8.34 -12.14
C GLY A 41 -12.80 9.57 -12.18
N CYS A 42 -11.97 9.78 -11.15
CA CYS A 42 -10.98 10.86 -11.10
C CYS A 42 -9.58 10.34 -11.47
N HIS A 43 -9.17 9.23 -10.87
CA HIS A 43 -7.79 8.76 -10.92
C HIS A 43 -7.47 7.83 -12.10
N THR A 44 -8.40 7.67 -13.05
CA THR A 44 -8.34 6.78 -14.23
C THR A 44 -8.34 5.29 -13.87
N ALA A 45 -8.54 4.41 -14.86
CA ALA A 45 -8.64 2.96 -14.63
C ALA A 45 -7.36 2.36 -14.03
N ASP A 46 -6.21 2.87 -14.46
CA ASP A 46 -4.88 2.39 -14.10
C ASP A 46 -4.20 3.22 -13.00
N GLY A 47 -4.91 4.19 -12.40
CA GLY A 47 -4.38 5.04 -11.35
C GLY A 47 -3.38 6.09 -11.86
N SER A 48 -3.30 6.36 -13.16
CA SER A 48 -2.41 7.37 -13.73
C SER A 48 -2.84 8.80 -13.40
N GLY A 49 -4.10 9.02 -13.06
CA GLY A 49 -4.66 10.35 -12.91
C GLY A 49 -4.63 11.16 -14.20
N ILE A 50 -4.76 12.48 -14.06
CA ILE A 50 -4.78 13.45 -15.15
C ILE A 50 -3.70 14.50 -14.84
N PRO A 51 -2.60 14.57 -15.61
CA PRO A 51 -1.52 15.52 -15.36
C PRO A 51 -2.01 16.96 -15.14
N GLY A 52 -1.56 17.57 -14.04
CA GLY A 52 -1.94 18.94 -13.65
C GLY A 52 -3.37 19.10 -13.12
N LYS A 53 -4.19 18.05 -13.03
CA LYS A 53 -5.57 18.11 -12.55
C LYS A 53 -5.88 17.11 -11.43
N VAL A 54 -5.53 15.84 -11.65
CA VAL A 54 -5.75 14.75 -10.69
C VAL A 54 -4.43 13.99 -10.51
N PRO A 55 -3.90 13.89 -9.29
CA PRO A 55 -2.61 13.23 -9.07
C PRO A 55 -2.66 11.74 -9.43
N ALA A 56 -1.54 11.24 -9.93
CA ALA A 56 -1.34 9.81 -10.17
C ALA A 56 -1.27 9.08 -8.82
N LEU A 57 -2.03 8.01 -8.65
CA LEU A 57 -1.90 7.15 -7.48
C LEU A 57 -0.91 6.02 -7.73
N ARG A 58 -0.81 5.52 -8.96
CA ARG A 58 0.14 4.47 -9.32
C ARG A 58 1.58 4.97 -9.17
N ASN A 59 2.46 4.14 -8.64
CA ASN A 59 3.88 4.42 -8.43
C ASN A 59 4.19 5.70 -7.64
N SER A 60 3.21 6.29 -6.95
CA SER A 60 3.38 7.53 -6.18
C SER A 60 2.83 7.37 -4.77
N LEU A 61 1.63 6.79 -4.63
CA LEU A 61 0.98 6.60 -3.34
C LEU A 61 1.83 5.75 -2.36
N GLY A 62 2.58 4.78 -2.89
CA GLY A 62 3.49 3.94 -2.11
C GLY A 62 4.59 4.73 -1.40
N HIS A 63 5.07 5.84 -2.00
CA HIS A 63 6.06 6.70 -1.38
C HIS A 63 5.47 7.45 -0.19
N PHE A 64 4.26 7.98 -0.29
CA PHE A 64 3.61 8.70 0.81
C PHE A 64 3.46 7.83 2.06
N VAL A 65 3.11 6.55 1.91
CA VAL A 65 2.90 5.66 3.07
C VAL A 65 4.21 5.20 3.74
N SER A 66 5.37 5.62 3.24
CA SER A 66 6.65 5.49 3.93
C SER A 66 6.85 6.54 5.03
N LEU A 67 6.11 7.65 4.96
CA LEU A 67 6.12 8.70 5.99
C LEU A 67 4.92 8.51 6.92
N PRO A 68 5.07 8.64 8.26
CA PRO A 68 3.95 8.58 9.19
C PRO A 68 2.84 9.60 8.86
N GLU A 69 3.21 10.84 8.55
CA GLU A 69 2.26 11.88 8.13
C GLU A 69 1.66 11.58 6.74
N GLY A 70 2.45 11.02 5.84
CA GLY A 70 2.00 10.66 4.49
C GLY A 70 0.99 9.51 4.51
N ARG A 71 1.16 8.55 5.43
CA ARG A 71 0.18 7.51 5.69
C ARG A 71 -1.18 8.09 6.12
N GLN A 72 -1.19 9.06 7.04
CA GLN A 72 -2.44 9.75 7.41
C GLN A 72 -2.99 10.63 6.28
N PHE A 73 -2.13 11.25 5.49
CA PHE A 73 -2.55 12.06 4.34
C PHE A 73 -3.43 11.26 3.37
N VAL A 74 -3.02 10.04 3.02
CA VAL A 74 -3.77 9.18 2.08
C VAL A 74 -5.21 8.96 2.50
N MET A 75 -5.46 8.67 3.78
CA MET A 75 -6.81 8.41 4.29
C MET A 75 -7.62 9.68 4.56
N ARG A 76 -6.97 10.86 4.62
CA ARG A 76 -7.61 12.14 4.96
C ARG A 76 -7.85 13.08 3.78
N VAL A 77 -7.35 12.76 2.57
CA VAL A 77 -7.72 13.49 1.34
C VAL A 77 -9.26 13.50 1.22
N PRO A 78 -9.92 14.64 0.93
CA PRO A 78 -11.38 14.74 0.95
C PRO A 78 -12.13 13.65 0.18
N GLY A 79 -11.62 13.25 -0.98
CA GLY A 79 -12.20 12.15 -1.77
C GLY A 79 -12.20 10.80 -1.04
N ALA A 80 -11.16 10.49 -0.27
CA ALA A 80 -11.08 9.27 0.54
C ALA A 80 -11.88 9.41 1.85
N ALA A 81 -11.62 10.48 2.59
CA ALA A 81 -12.20 10.73 3.92
C ALA A 81 -13.72 10.82 3.91
N ASN A 82 -14.30 11.40 2.84
CA ASN A 82 -15.74 11.61 2.66
C ASN A 82 -16.36 10.64 1.66
N SER A 83 -15.64 9.59 1.24
CA SER A 83 -16.21 8.56 0.36
C SER A 83 -17.41 7.86 1.02
N ALA A 84 -18.26 7.22 0.20
CA ALA A 84 -19.36 6.40 0.69
C ALA A 84 -18.89 5.10 1.38
N LEU A 85 -17.59 4.78 1.28
CA LEU A 85 -16.98 3.60 1.86
C LEU A 85 -16.93 3.70 3.39
N ASN A 86 -17.25 2.60 4.06
CA ASN A 86 -16.97 2.46 5.48
C ASN A 86 -15.45 2.28 5.73
N ASP A 87 -15.03 2.25 6.99
CA ASP A 87 -13.61 2.19 7.36
C ASP A 87 -12.89 0.94 6.84
N ALA A 88 -13.57 -0.21 6.86
CA ALA A 88 -13.02 -1.47 6.37
C ALA A 88 -12.92 -1.51 4.84
N GLU A 89 -13.92 -0.99 4.14
CA GLU A 89 -13.91 -0.86 2.68
C GLU A 89 -12.81 0.09 2.21
N LEU A 90 -12.64 1.24 2.89
CA LEU A 90 -11.56 2.17 2.58
C LEU A 90 -10.18 1.53 2.84
N ALA A 91 -10.00 0.83 3.96
CA ALA A 91 -8.76 0.08 4.20
C ALA A 91 -8.50 -0.96 3.09
N ASN A 92 -9.54 -1.69 2.68
CA ASN A 92 -9.46 -2.72 1.66
C ASN A 92 -8.99 -2.17 0.30
N VAL A 93 -9.60 -1.08 -0.18
CA VAL A 93 -9.21 -0.47 -1.47
C VAL A 93 -7.83 0.17 -1.42
N LEU A 94 -7.46 0.82 -0.31
CA LEU A 94 -6.12 1.40 -0.15
C LEU A 94 -5.03 0.32 -0.14
N ASN A 95 -5.26 -0.80 0.55
CA ASN A 95 -4.34 -1.93 0.55
C ASN A 95 -4.20 -2.56 -0.84
N TRP A 96 -5.30 -2.68 -1.58
CA TRP A 96 -5.29 -3.17 -2.97
C TRP A 96 -4.50 -2.25 -3.90
N LEU A 97 -4.72 -0.93 -3.83
CA LEU A 97 -3.95 0.05 -4.63
C LEU A 97 -2.46 -0.02 -4.31
N LEU A 98 -2.12 -0.18 -3.03
CA LEU A 98 -0.74 -0.25 -2.57
C LEU A 98 -0.03 -1.53 -3.01
N ALA A 99 -0.77 -2.63 -3.13
CA ALA A 99 -0.23 -3.91 -3.59
C ALA A 99 -0.18 -4.04 -5.11
N THR A 100 -1.10 -3.43 -5.85
CA THR A 100 -1.27 -3.69 -7.30
C THR A 100 -0.77 -2.57 -8.19
N MET A 101 -0.79 -1.31 -7.72
CA MET A 101 -0.40 -0.13 -8.51
C MET A 101 0.85 0.56 -7.96
N ASN A 102 1.34 0.11 -6.81
CA ASN A 102 2.41 0.79 -6.07
C ASN A 102 3.46 -0.17 -5.50
N GLU A 103 3.47 -1.44 -5.95
CA GLU A 103 4.36 -2.48 -5.44
C GLU A 103 5.83 -2.02 -5.39
N GLN A 104 6.28 -1.33 -6.44
CA GLN A 104 7.66 -0.82 -6.56
C GLN A 104 7.93 0.42 -5.69
N SER A 105 6.91 1.26 -5.47
CA SER A 105 7.04 2.53 -4.72
C SER A 105 6.85 2.37 -3.21
N ARG A 106 6.24 1.27 -2.78
CA ARG A 106 5.86 1.02 -1.39
C ARG A 106 7.06 0.54 -0.57
N PRO A 107 7.24 0.99 0.69
CA PRO A 107 8.34 0.53 1.53
C PRO A 107 8.20 -0.96 1.87
N ALA A 108 9.32 -1.67 1.97
CA ALA A 108 9.34 -3.09 2.38
C ALA A 108 8.75 -3.31 3.79
N SER A 109 8.81 -2.29 4.65
CA SER A 109 8.23 -2.29 6.00
C SER A 109 6.73 -1.98 6.02
N PHE A 110 6.07 -1.87 4.86
CA PHE A 110 4.67 -1.51 4.78
C PHE A 110 3.79 -2.47 5.58
N LYS A 111 2.97 -1.88 6.44
CA LYS A 111 1.88 -2.57 7.12
C LYS A 111 0.55 -2.20 6.45
N PRO A 112 -0.30 -3.19 6.11
CA PRO A 112 -1.64 -2.92 5.60
C PRO A 112 -2.42 -1.98 6.54
N TYR A 113 -3.23 -1.10 5.96
CA TYR A 113 -4.23 -0.33 6.72
C TYR A 113 -5.24 -1.28 7.36
N THR A 114 -5.71 -0.93 8.55
CA THR A 114 -6.81 -1.61 9.22
C THR A 114 -8.03 -0.70 9.31
N ALA A 115 -9.21 -1.28 9.52
CA ALA A 115 -10.43 -0.51 9.69
C ALA A 115 -10.33 0.41 10.93
N GLU A 116 -9.70 -0.05 12.01
CA GLU A 116 -9.53 0.69 13.25
C GLU A 116 -8.62 1.91 13.05
N GLU A 117 -7.53 1.75 12.29
CA GLU A 117 -6.64 2.87 11.94
C GLU A 117 -7.38 3.92 11.12
N ILE A 118 -8.12 3.49 10.10
CA ILE A 118 -8.90 4.39 9.25
C ILE A 118 -9.96 5.13 10.10
N ALA A 119 -10.68 4.41 10.96
CA ALA A 119 -11.69 4.99 11.84
C ALA A 119 -11.10 6.05 12.78
N ALA A 120 -9.90 5.80 13.33
CA ALA A 120 -9.23 6.70 14.25
C ALA A 120 -8.70 8.00 13.60
N HIS A 121 -8.41 7.98 12.29
CA HIS A 121 -7.61 9.04 11.67
C HIS A 121 -8.23 9.68 10.43
N ARG A 122 -9.15 9.04 9.70
CA ARG A 122 -9.65 9.59 8.43
C ARG A 122 -10.44 10.89 8.58
N ARG A 123 -10.93 11.20 9.79
CA ARG A 123 -11.72 12.41 10.08
C ARG A 123 -11.03 13.32 11.11
N PRO A 124 -11.19 14.65 10.98
CA PRO A 124 -11.81 15.35 9.84
C PRO A 124 -10.94 15.28 8.58
N ALA A 125 -11.59 15.39 7.42
CA ALA A 125 -10.90 15.50 6.14
C ALA A 125 -9.91 16.67 6.15
N LEU A 126 -8.83 16.56 5.37
CA LEU A 126 -7.84 17.63 5.23
C LEU A 126 -8.44 18.86 4.55
N THR A 127 -8.30 20.02 5.18
CA THR A 127 -8.76 21.30 4.64
C THR A 127 -7.79 21.87 3.60
N ASP A 128 -6.48 21.81 3.85
CA ASP A 128 -5.43 22.33 2.95
C ASP A 128 -4.60 21.18 2.36
N VAL A 129 -5.22 20.46 1.42
CA VAL A 129 -4.60 19.29 0.75
C VAL A 129 -3.32 19.69 0.02
N ALA A 130 -3.33 20.84 -0.67
CA ALA A 130 -2.20 21.29 -1.47
C ALA A 130 -0.97 21.55 -0.59
N ARG A 131 -1.13 22.28 0.52
CA ARG A 131 -0.02 22.55 1.45
C ARG A 131 0.53 21.28 2.07
N THR A 132 -0.34 20.39 2.57
CA THR A 132 0.12 19.13 3.19
C THR A 132 0.84 18.26 2.16
N ARG A 133 0.33 18.15 0.94
CA ARG A 133 0.96 17.40 -0.14
C ARG A 133 2.34 17.97 -0.48
N MET A 134 2.46 19.28 -0.66
CA MET A 134 3.75 19.93 -0.95
C MET A 134 4.79 19.68 0.16
N LYS A 135 4.37 19.77 1.43
CA LYS A 135 5.24 19.45 2.58
C LYS A 135 5.76 18.01 2.47
N LEU A 136 4.86 17.05 2.23
CA LEU A 136 5.21 15.62 2.15
C LEU A 136 6.11 15.32 0.95
N VAL A 137 5.86 15.94 -0.21
CA VAL A 137 6.72 15.78 -1.38
C VAL A 137 8.13 16.29 -1.11
N LYS A 138 8.26 17.45 -0.46
CA LYS A 138 9.56 17.99 -0.04
C LYS A 138 10.28 17.03 0.92
N GLU A 139 9.58 16.50 1.91
CA GLU A 139 10.15 15.53 2.85
C GLU A 139 10.57 14.22 2.16
N LEU A 140 9.80 13.74 1.19
CA LEU A 140 10.17 12.59 0.37
C LEU A 140 11.46 12.85 -0.41
N GLN A 141 11.59 14.01 -1.04
CA GLN A 141 12.79 14.39 -1.81
C GLN A 141 14.01 14.57 -0.91
N GLU A 142 13.85 15.16 0.28
CA GLU A 142 14.91 15.25 1.30
C GLU A 142 15.38 13.85 1.76
N ASN A 143 14.48 12.86 1.75
CA ASN A 143 14.79 11.45 2.02
C ASN A 143 15.26 10.67 0.78
N GLY A 144 15.57 11.35 -0.33
CA GLY A 144 16.11 10.75 -1.56
C GLY A 144 15.06 10.17 -2.51
N VAL A 145 13.77 10.35 -2.25
CA VAL A 145 12.67 9.90 -3.11
C VAL A 145 12.30 10.97 -4.12
N ASN A 146 13.03 11.01 -5.26
CA ASN A 146 12.81 11.97 -6.34
C ASN A 146 11.77 11.52 -7.39
N ALA A 147 11.16 10.34 -7.21
CA ALA A 147 10.18 9.78 -8.14
C ALA A 147 8.82 10.52 -8.08
N VAL A 148 8.53 11.26 -7.01
CA VAL A 148 7.34 12.10 -6.88
C VAL A 148 7.68 13.53 -7.30
N PRO A 149 7.05 14.09 -8.36
CA PRO A 149 7.40 15.41 -8.85
C PRO A 149 7.00 16.51 -7.86
N GLU A 150 7.73 17.63 -7.85
CA GLU A 150 7.44 18.77 -6.96
C GLU A 150 6.02 19.33 -7.14
N HIS A 151 5.49 19.28 -8.35
CA HIS A 151 4.13 19.70 -8.71
C HIS A 151 3.13 18.55 -8.76
N TYR A 152 3.36 17.50 -7.98
CA TYR A 152 2.43 16.37 -7.78
C TYR A 152 1.07 16.84 -7.24
#